data_AF-A0A060YW75-F1
#
_entry.id   AF-A0A060YW75-F1
#
_cell.length_a   1.000
_cell.length_b   1.000
_cell.length_c   1.000
_cell.angle_alpha   90.00
_cell.angle_beta   90.00
_cell.angle_gamma   90.00
#
_symmetry.space_group_name_H-M   'P 1'
#
loop_
_entity.id
_entity.type
_entity.pdbx_description
1 polymer ?
#
loop_
_entity_poly.entity_id
_entity_poly.type
_entity_poly.pdbx_seq_one_letter_code
_entity_poly.pdbx_strand_id
1 'polypeptide(L)'
;MDLLECPICLFLMCEPATMSCGHSFCRSCLGNYLPSRCPACKERFKQRDAKNIKNNILIFSVIEKCCPEETRMKCHILEKLKTSEFTESLRIADEGIRLGRFLKNNV
;
A
#
# COMPACT_ATOMS: atom_id res chain seq x y z
N MET A 1 8.06 11.22 4.56
CA MET A 1 6.62 11.01 4.90
C MET A 1 6.44 9.61 5.51
N ASP A 2 7.44 9.17 6.27
CA ASP A 2 7.82 7.76 6.31
C ASP A 2 6.88 6.93 7.19
N LEU A 3 6.12 7.60 8.07
CA LEU A 3 5.11 6.99 8.95
C LEU A 3 3.93 6.38 8.17
N LEU A 4 3.69 6.84 6.95
CA LEU A 4 2.57 6.42 6.11
C LEU A 4 2.99 5.40 5.03
N GLU A 5 4.28 5.16 4.91
CA GLU A 5 4.84 4.23 3.92
C GLU A 5 4.76 2.80 4.43
N CYS A 6 4.54 1.87 3.50
CA CYS A 6 4.59 0.46 3.80
C CYS A 6 6.04 0.01 3.99
N PRO A 7 6.42 -0.62 5.12
CA PRO A 7 7.80 -1.07 5.32
C PRO A 7 8.28 -2.18 4.37
N ILE A 8 7.39 -2.74 3.55
CA ILE A 8 7.72 -3.78 2.56
C ILE A 8 8.01 -3.17 1.19
N CYS A 9 7.10 -2.34 0.67
CA CYS A 9 7.25 -1.76 -0.67
C CYS A 9 7.83 -0.35 -0.69
N LEU A 10 7.97 0.29 0.48
CA LEU A 10 8.53 1.64 0.65
C LEU A 10 7.77 2.74 -0.11
N PHE A 11 6.45 2.54 -0.25
CA PHE A 11 5.52 3.50 -0.83
C PHE A 11 4.31 3.66 0.10
N LEU A 12 3.57 4.77 0.01
CA LEU A 12 2.34 5.02 0.79
C LEU A 12 1.40 3.82 0.85
N MET A 13 0.92 3.44 2.03
CA MET A 13 0.09 2.24 2.17
C MET A 13 -1.24 2.35 1.40
N CYS A 14 -1.52 1.37 0.53
CA CYS A 14 -2.86 1.16 -0.02
C CYS A 14 -3.53 0.00 0.72
N GLU A 15 -4.78 0.20 1.15
CA GLU A 15 -5.50 -0.77 1.99
C GLU A 15 -4.63 -1.24 3.18
N PRO A 16 -4.16 -0.33 4.05
CA PRO A 16 -3.28 -0.67 5.15
C PRO A 16 -3.91 -1.74 6.04
N ALA A 17 -3.16 -2.78 6.39
CA ALA A 17 -3.57 -3.87 7.25
C ALA A 17 -2.63 -3.92 8.46
N THR A 18 -3.18 -3.80 9.66
CA THR A 18 -2.41 -3.72 10.91
C THR A 18 -2.32 -5.12 11.54
N MET A 19 -1.09 -5.60 11.75
CA MET A 19 -0.82 -6.83 12.49
C MET A 19 -1.04 -6.64 14.00
N SER A 20 -1.20 -7.72 14.77
CA SER A 20 -1.44 -7.65 16.23
C SER A 20 -0.34 -6.92 17.02
N CYS A 21 0.88 -6.87 16.47
CA CYS A 21 2.00 -6.11 17.02
C CYS A 21 1.94 -4.59 16.74
N GLY A 22 0.88 -4.10 16.07
CA GLY A 22 0.66 -2.68 15.76
C GLY A 22 1.26 -2.19 14.43
N HIS A 23 2.15 -2.95 13.78
CA HIS A 23 2.72 -2.55 12.49
C HIS A 23 1.70 -2.71 11.34
N SER A 24 1.71 -1.74 10.42
CA SER A 24 0.80 -1.71 9.27
C SER A 24 1.56 -1.82 7.95
N PHE A 25 0.93 -2.48 6.97
CA PHE A 25 1.49 -2.74 5.65
C PHE A 25 0.39 -2.68 4.59
N CYS A 26 0.72 -2.53 3.31
CA CYS A 26 -0.29 -2.72 2.26
C CYS A 26 -0.88 -4.14 2.36
N ARG A 27 -2.19 -4.28 2.15
CA ARG A 27 -2.85 -5.60 2.09
C ARG A 27 -2.19 -6.50 1.05
N SER A 28 -1.86 -5.95 -0.12
CA SER A 28 -1.17 -6.67 -1.20
C SER A 28 0.23 -7.12 -0.82
N CYS A 29 0.97 -6.33 -0.03
CA CYS A 29 2.33 -6.67 0.41
C CYS A 29 2.36 -7.78 1.47
N LEU A 30 1.31 -7.89 2.30
CA LEU A 30 1.17 -9.05 3.21
C LEU A 30 0.75 -10.32 2.46
N GLY A 31 0.19 -10.18 1.26
CA GLY A 31 -0.29 -11.28 0.43
C GLY A 31 -1.49 -12.03 1.02
N ASN A 32 -1.88 -13.10 0.33
CA ASN A 32 -2.96 -14.00 0.78
C ASN A 32 -2.52 -14.89 1.96
N TYR A 33 -1.22 -15.16 2.07
CA TYR A 33 -0.63 -15.96 3.14
C TYR A 33 0.16 -15.03 4.06
N LEU A 34 -0.51 -14.57 5.12
CA LEU A 34 0.11 -13.67 6.08
C LEU A 34 1.35 -14.35 6.73
N PRO A 35 2.49 -13.67 6.83
CA PRO A 35 3.70 -14.27 7.37
C PRO A 35 3.51 -14.66 8.84
N SER A 36 4.18 -15.73 9.27
CA SER A 36 4.18 -16.20 10.67
C SER A 36 4.87 -15.23 11.64
N ARG A 37 5.53 -14.19 11.11
CA ARG A 37 6.22 -13.15 11.86
C ARG A 37 6.00 -11.80 11.19
N CYS A 38 5.94 -10.75 12.00
CA CYS A 38 5.91 -9.38 11.50
C CYS A 38 7.16 -9.07 10.65
N PRO A 39 7.03 -8.59 9.40
CA PRO A 39 8.17 -8.19 8.59
C PRO A 39 9.03 -7.09 9.22
N ALA A 40 8.43 -6.19 10.01
CA ALA A 40 9.12 -5.09 10.69
C ALA A 40 9.80 -5.53 11.99
N CYS A 41 9.04 -5.94 13.01
CA CYS A 41 9.59 -6.23 14.36
C CYS A 41 9.90 -7.70 14.64
N LYS A 42 9.61 -8.61 13.70
CA LYS A 42 9.81 -10.08 13.82
C LYS A 42 9.00 -10.78 14.91
N GLU A 43 8.08 -10.08 15.58
CA GLU A 43 7.13 -10.63 16.54
C GLU A 43 6.31 -11.76 15.91
N ARG A 44 6.11 -12.85 16.64
CA ARG A 44 5.36 -14.02 16.16
C ARG A 44 3.89 -13.66 16.02
N PHE A 45 3.34 -14.01 14.87
CA PHE A 45 1.95 -13.82 14.55
C PHE A 45 1.24 -15.17 14.52
N LYS A 46 0.18 -15.33 15.32
CA LYS A 46 -0.55 -16.60 15.38
C LYS A 46 -1.37 -16.73 14.09
N GLN A 47 -1.15 -17.79 13.30
CA GLN A 47 -1.83 -17.98 12.01
C GLN A 47 -3.36 -17.94 12.11
N ARG A 48 -3.96 -18.32 13.24
CA ARG A 48 -5.40 -18.21 13.47
C ARG A 48 -5.93 -16.78 13.34
N ASP A 49 -5.08 -15.79 13.63
CA ASP A 49 -5.42 -14.37 13.57
C ASP A 49 -5.23 -13.81 12.14
N ALA A 50 -4.55 -14.55 11.25
CA ALA A 50 -4.25 -14.13 9.86
C ALA A 50 -5.48 -13.93 9.00
N LYS A 51 -6.48 -14.80 9.19
CA LYS A 51 -7.74 -14.75 8.43
C LYS A 51 -8.61 -13.55 8.82
N ASN A 52 -8.34 -12.94 9.98
CA ASN A 52 -9.18 -11.90 10.57
C ASN A 52 -8.57 -10.50 10.51
N ILE A 53 -7.40 -10.32 9.89
CA ILE A 53 -6.84 -8.98 9.71
C ILE A 53 -7.72 -8.19 8.73
N LYS A 54 -8.25 -7.07 9.24
CA LYS A 54 -9.03 -6.10 8.48
C LYS A 54 -8.18 -4.90 8.08
N ASN A 55 -8.64 -4.18 7.07
CA ASN A 55 -8.03 -2.92 6.67
C ASN A 55 -8.22 -1.88 7.78
N ASN A 56 -7.18 -1.12 8.08
CA ASN A 56 -7.19 0.01 9.00
C ASN A 56 -7.65 1.27 8.26
N ILE A 57 -8.96 1.50 8.30
CA ILE A 57 -9.59 2.63 7.60
C ILE A 57 -9.05 4.00 8.06
N LEU A 58 -8.63 4.14 9.32
CA LEU A 58 -8.16 5.42 9.86
C LEU A 58 -6.81 5.81 9.24
N ILE A 59 -5.88 4.86 9.14
CA ILE A 59 -4.60 5.09 8.46
C ILE A 59 -4.87 5.44 6.99
N PHE A 60 -5.79 4.72 6.34
CA PHE A 60 -6.12 5.00 4.95
C PHE A 60 -6.69 6.41 4.75
N SER A 61 -7.62 6.85 5.59
CA SER A 61 -8.19 8.20 5.51
C SER A 61 -7.16 9.31 5.73
N VAL A 62 -6.18 9.09 6.62
CA VAL A 62 -5.05 10.03 6.81
C VAL A 62 -4.20 10.10 5.54
N ILE A 63 -3.87 8.95 4.96
CA ILE A 63 -3.09 8.85 3.72
C ILE A 63 -3.80 9.56 2.56
N GLU A 64 -5.09 9.31 2.37
CA GLU A 64 -5.89 9.97 1.32
C GLU A 64 -5.95 11.49 1.50
N LYS A 65 -6.03 11.98 2.74
CA LYS A 65 -6.06 13.42 3.02
C LYS A 65 -4.71 14.10 2.84
N CYS A 66 -3.62 13.42 3.20
CA CYS A 66 -2.28 13.98 3.13
C CYS A 66 -1.65 13.85 1.73
N CYS A 67 -1.96 12.78 0.99
CA CYS A 67 -1.37 12.45 -0.30
C CYS A 67 -2.41 11.89 -1.28
N PRO A 68 -3.42 12.68 -1.68
CA PRO A 68 -4.54 12.18 -2.47
C PRO A 68 -4.09 11.60 -3.82
N GLU A 69 -3.27 12.32 -4.58
CA GLU A 69 -2.86 11.92 -5.94
C GLU A 69 -2.00 10.64 -5.93
N GLU A 70 -0.98 10.59 -5.08
CA GLU A 70 -0.09 9.43 -4.98
C GLU A 70 -0.83 8.18 -4.50
N THR A 71 -1.71 8.34 -3.50
CA THR A 71 -2.51 7.25 -2.96
C THR A 71 -3.51 6.72 -3.98
N ARG A 72 -4.24 7.63 -4.65
CA ARG A 72 -5.21 7.28 -5.70
C ARG A 72 -4.53 6.50 -6.81
N MET A 73 -3.39 7.01 -7.31
CA MET A 73 -2.63 6.36 -8.37
C MET A 73 -2.19 4.97 -7.96
N LYS A 74 -1.54 4.82 -6.79
CA LYS A 74 -1.06 3.52 -6.31
C LYS A 74 -2.21 2.53 -6.12
N CYS A 75 -3.31 2.95 -5.49
CA CYS A 75 -4.45 2.07 -5.29
C CYS A 75 -5.11 1.65 -6.60
N HIS A 76 -5.21 2.56 -7.58
CA HIS A 76 -5.77 2.25 -8.88
C HIS A 76 -4.89 1.27 -9.69
N ILE A 77 -3.57 1.46 -9.66
CA ILE A 77 -2.61 0.50 -10.24
C ILE A 77 -2.82 -0.89 -9.62
N LEU A 78 -2.88 -0.98 -8.29
CA LEU A 78 -3.07 -2.25 -7.58
C LEU A 78 -4.43 -2.90 -7.87
N GLU A 79 -5.49 -2.12 -8.02
CA GLU A 79 -6.81 -2.60 -8.44
C GLU A 79 -6.74 -3.24 -9.84
N LYS A 80 -6.13 -2.56 -10.81
CA LYS A 80 -5.97 -3.07 -12.18
C LYS A 80 -5.09 -4.31 -12.25
N LEU A 81 -4.07 -4.40 -11.40
CA LEU A 81 -3.28 -5.63 -11.28
C LEU A 81 -4.11 -6.80 -10.72
N LYS A 82 -5.00 -6.55 -9.75
CA LYS A 82 -5.89 -7.59 -9.19
C LYS A 82 -6.89 -8.11 -10.23
N THR A 83 -7.39 -7.23 -11.11
CA THR A 83 -8.33 -7.59 -12.19
C THR A 83 -7.65 -8.10 -13.46
N SER A 84 -6.31 -8.27 -13.44
CA SER A 84 -5.49 -8.67 -14.60
C SER A 84 -5.56 -7.70 -15.78
N GLU A 85 -5.95 -6.45 -15.55
CA GLU A 85 -5.95 -5.37 -16.54
C GLU A 85 -4.55 -4.73 -16.64
N PHE A 86 -3.54 -5.52 -17.02
CA PHE A 86 -2.13 -5.09 -16.98
C PHE A 86 -1.82 -3.89 -17.86
N THR A 87 -2.39 -3.82 -19.06
CA THR A 87 -2.20 -2.68 -19.98
C THR A 87 -2.68 -1.37 -19.35
N GLU A 88 -3.81 -1.43 -18.65
CA GLU A 88 -4.38 -0.26 -17.98
C GLU A 88 -3.54 0.13 -16.76
N SER A 89 -3.11 -0.85 -15.97
CA SER A 89 -2.18 -0.63 -14.86
C SER A 89 -0.89 0.08 -15.31
N LEU A 90 -0.31 -0.36 -16.44
CA LEU A 90 0.88 0.26 -17.03
C LEU A 90 0.60 1.69 -17.50
N ARG A 91 -0.55 1.93 -18.15
CA ARG A 91 -0.96 3.26 -18.61
C ARG A 91 -1.02 4.26 -17.46
N ILE A 92 -1.62 3.87 -16.34
CA ILE A 92 -1.73 4.72 -15.14
C ILE A 92 -0.34 5.03 -14.57
N ALA A 93 0.54 4.02 -14.49
CA ALA A 93 1.91 4.21 -14.00
C ALA A 93 2.71 5.17 -14.91
N ASP A 94 2.60 5.03 -16.23
CA ASP A 94 3.25 5.91 -17.19
C ASP A 94 2.76 7.36 -17.09
N GLU A 95 1.45 7.57 -16.89
CA GLU A 95 0.87 8.89 -16.67
C GLU A 95 1.44 9.54 -15.40
N GLY A 96 1.54 8.77 -14.31
CA GLY A 96 2.19 9.19 -13.07
C GLY A 96 3.64 9.62 -13.25
N ILE A 97 4.43 8.82 -13.98
CA ILE A 97 5.83 9.13 -14.27
C ILE A 97 5.94 10.43 -15.10
N ARG A 98 5.07 10.62 -16.09
CA ARG A 98 5.03 11.85 -16.90
C ARG A 98 4.71 13.06 -16.05
N LEU A 99 3.70 12.97 -15.17
CA LEU A 99 3.34 14.04 -14.25
C LEU A 99 4.49 14.38 -13.29
N GLY A 100 5.12 13.37 -12.69
CA GLY A 100 6.27 13.56 -11.80
C GLY A 100 7.45 14.24 -12.50
N ARG A 101 7.74 13.87 -13.75
CA ARG A 101 8.75 14.56 -14.59
C ARG A 101 8.37 16.00 -14.87
N PHE A 102 7.10 16.26 -15.20
CA PHE A 102 6.61 17.61 -15.45
C PHE A 102 6.78 18.50 -14.22
N LEU A 103 6.33 18.04 -13.04
CA LEU A 103 6.47 18.80 -11.80
C LEU A 103 7.93 19.07 -11.45
N LYS A 104 8.83 18.08 -11.61
CA LYS A 104 10.27 18.27 -11.36
C LYS A 104 10.92 19.32 -12.28
N ASN A 105 10.41 19.48 -13.50
CA ASN A 105 10.95 20.43 -14.47
C ASN A 105 10.34 21.84 -14.37
N ASN A 106 9.31 22.03 -13.54
CA ASN A 106 8.56 23.29 -13.41
C ASN A 106 8.54 23.83 -11.96
N VAL A 107 9.44 23.33 -11.10
CA VAL A 107 9.65 23.75 -9.71
C VAL A 107 11.11 24.14 -9.53
#